data_AF-A0A5M9HT43-F1
#
_entry.id   AF-A0A5M9HT43-F1
#
_cell.length_a   1.000
_cell.length_b   1.000
_cell.length_c   1.000
_cell.angle_alpha   90.00
_cell.angle_beta   90.00
_cell.angle_gamma   90.00
#
_symmetry.space_group_name_H-M   'P 1'
#
loop_
_entity.id
_entity.type
_entity.pdbx_description
1 polymer ?
#
loop_
_entity_poly.entity_id
_entity_poly.type
_entity_poly.pdbx_seq_one_letter_code
_entity_poly.pdbx_strand_id
1 'polypeptide(L)'
;MNILEKILALASVLLLILCMLAPLKHTELAQKHPWIRHVTGFHTAYGIVLLVTGLAHGILAGSGPAMMTGKLAWMLLLILTLLTLVRKKTGQARWRKIHIALAVATCVLTVVHIIQAVIC
;
A
#
# COMPACT_ATOMS: atom_id res chain seq x y z
N MET A 1 -7.37 -2.56 -21.65
CA MET A 1 -7.71 -2.63 -20.21
C MET A 1 -9.20 -2.84 -20.03
N ASN A 2 -9.58 -3.92 -19.35
CA ASN A 2 -10.99 -4.20 -19.06
C ASN A 2 -11.48 -3.32 -17.90
N ILE A 3 -12.79 -3.04 -17.82
CA ILE A 3 -13.37 -2.17 -16.77
C ILE A 3 -12.97 -2.64 -15.36
N LEU A 4 -12.97 -3.97 -15.13
CA LEU A 4 -12.57 -4.58 -13.87
C LEU A 4 -11.12 -4.27 -13.48
N GLU A 5 -10.19 -4.31 -14.44
CA GLU A 5 -8.77 -4.02 -14.21
C GLU A 5 -8.58 -2.57 -13.75
N LYS A 6 -9.29 -1.62 -14.36
CA LYS A 6 -9.28 -0.19 -13.98
C LYS A 6 -9.85 0.04 -12.59
N ILE A 7 -10.95 -0.64 -12.26
CA ILE A 7 -11.56 -0.58 -10.92
C ILE A 7 -10.58 -1.11 -9.87
N LEU A 8 -9.91 -2.23 -10.13
CA LEU A 8 -8.91 -2.80 -9.21
C LEU A 8 -7.69 -1.89 -9.04
N ALA A 9 -7.22 -1.25 -10.11
CA ALA A 9 -6.15 -0.26 -10.05
C ALA A 9 -6.55 0.94 -9.18
N LEU A 10 -7.73 1.53 -9.43
CA LEU A 10 -8.25 2.65 -8.67
C LEU A 10 -8.44 2.29 -7.18
N ALA A 11 -9.03 1.12 -6.91
CA ALA A 11 -9.22 0.63 -5.56
C ALA A 11 -7.89 0.45 -4.84
N SER A 12 -6.87 -0.11 -5.51
CA SER A 12 -5.53 -0.29 -4.94
C SER A 12 -4.87 1.05 -4.61
N VAL A 13 -4.97 2.05 -5.50
CA VAL A 13 -4.45 3.39 -5.23
C VAL A 13 -5.16 4.03 -4.04
N LEU A 14 -6.49 3.93 -3.97
CA LEU A 14 -7.28 4.48 -2.87
C LEU A 14 -6.92 3.82 -1.54
N LEU A 15 -6.81 2.49 -1.51
CA LEU A 15 -6.40 1.73 -0.33
C LEU A 15 -4.97 2.08 0.12
N LEU A 16 -4.04 2.29 -0.82
CA LEU A 16 -2.70 2.74 -0.51
C LEU A 16 -2.71 4.13 0.14
N ILE A 17 -3.50 5.06 -0.38
CA ILE A 17 -3.68 6.39 0.21
C ILE A 17 -4.25 6.28 1.62
N LEU A 18 -5.32 5.50 1.83
CA LEU A 18 -5.90 5.25 3.15
C LEU A 18 -4.86 4.66 4.13
N CYS A 19 -4.01 3.76 3.67
CA CYS A 19 -2.89 3.25 4.45
C CYS A 19 -1.88 4.34 4.85
N MET A 20 -1.56 5.27 3.94
CA MET A 20 -0.65 6.38 4.20
C MET A 20 -1.21 7.44 5.14
N LEU A 21 -2.53 7.50 5.32
CA LEU A 21 -3.16 8.37 6.32
C LEU A 21 -3.04 7.81 7.74
N ALA A 22 -2.67 6.54 7.92
CA ALA A 22 -2.60 5.90 9.24
C ALA A 22 -1.70 6.62 10.29
N PRO A 23 -0.54 7.21 9.92
CA PRO A 23 0.26 8.01 10.84
C PRO A 23 -0.46 9.27 11.36
N LEU A 24 -1.41 9.81 10.60
CA LEU A 24 -2.16 11.02 10.99
C LEU A 24 -3.00 10.82 12.24
N LYS A 25 -3.32 9.57 12.61
CA LYS A 25 -4.07 9.26 13.85
C LYS A 25 -3.40 9.78 15.13
N HIS A 26 -2.09 10.05 15.07
CA HIS A 26 -1.30 10.56 16.20
C HIS A 26 -1.15 12.09 16.18
N THR A 27 -1.79 12.79 15.23
CA THR A 27 -1.72 14.25 15.11
C THR A 27 -2.91 14.92 15.80
N GLU A 28 -2.77 16.20 16.14
CA GLU A 28 -3.87 17.04 16.69
C GLU A 28 -5.09 17.07 15.77
N LEU A 29 -4.90 16.92 14.47
CA LEU A 29 -5.95 16.91 13.46
C LEU A 29 -6.89 15.70 13.62
N ALA A 30 -6.35 14.54 14.00
CA ALA A 30 -7.15 13.35 14.31
C ALA A 30 -7.83 13.44 15.69
N GLN A 31 -7.31 14.25 16.62
CA GLN A 31 -7.97 14.54 17.89
C GLN A 31 -9.21 15.43 17.70
N LYS A 32 -9.15 16.39 16.76
CA LYS A 32 -10.29 17.24 16.40
C LYS A 32 -11.37 16.51 15.59
N HIS A 33 -11.01 15.45 14.88
CA HIS A 33 -11.89 14.77 13.94
C HIS A 33 -11.93 13.24 14.18
N PRO A 34 -12.87 12.74 15.01
CA PRO A 34 -12.92 11.33 15.41
C PRO A 34 -13.13 10.35 14.25
N TRP A 35 -13.72 10.80 13.14
CA TRP A 35 -13.86 9.99 11.92
C TRP A 35 -12.50 9.58 11.33
N ILE A 36 -11.47 10.42 11.42
CA ILE A 36 -10.11 10.12 10.95
C ILE A 36 -9.52 8.97 11.75
N ARG A 37 -9.70 8.98 13.08
CA ARG A 37 -9.26 7.89 13.95
C ARG A 37 -9.97 6.57 13.62
N HIS A 38 -11.26 6.62 13.28
CA HIS A 38 -12.01 5.44 12.88
C HIS A 38 -11.50 4.85 11.57
N VAL A 39 -11.37 5.67 10.51
CA VAL A 39 -10.88 5.24 9.19
C VAL A 39 -9.45 4.69 9.29
N THR A 40 -8.55 5.41 9.96
CA THR A 40 -7.15 4.97 10.14
C THR A 40 -6.99 3.75 11.04
N GLY A 41 -8.04 3.38 11.80
CA GLY A 41 -8.08 2.17 12.62
C GLY A 41 -8.10 0.88 11.79
N PHE A 42 -8.64 0.92 10.57
CA PHE A 42 -8.72 -0.22 9.66
C PHE A 42 -7.48 -0.44 8.81
N HIS A 43 -6.37 0.26 9.09
CA HIS A 43 -5.11 0.19 8.33
C HIS A 43 -4.67 -1.24 7.97
N THR A 44 -4.73 -2.19 8.92
CA THR A 44 -4.35 -3.58 8.66
C THR A 44 -5.27 -4.24 7.62
N ALA A 45 -6.58 -4.00 7.70
CA ALA A 45 -7.54 -4.53 6.74
C ALA A 45 -7.29 -3.93 5.35
N TYR A 46 -7.08 -2.61 5.27
CA TYR A 46 -6.74 -1.94 4.01
C TYR A 46 -5.46 -2.51 3.38
N GLY A 47 -4.42 -2.78 4.19
CA GLY A 47 -3.18 -3.38 3.71
C GLY A 47 -3.38 -4.79 3.12
N ILE A 48 -4.21 -5.62 3.76
CA ILE A 48 -4.52 -6.97 3.26
C ILE A 48 -5.33 -6.89 1.96
N VAL A 49 -6.37 -6.05 1.93
CA VAL A 49 -7.20 -5.88 0.71
C VAL A 49 -6.34 -5.32 -0.42
N LEU A 50 -5.47 -4.34 -0.14
CA LEU A 50 -4.53 -3.78 -1.10
C LEU A 50 -3.61 -4.85 -1.71
N LEU A 51 -3.12 -5.78 -0.89
CA LEU A 51 -2.27 -6.87 -1.35
C LEU A 51 -3.01 -7.78 -2.35
N VAL A 52 -4.27 -8.12 -2.05
CA VAL A 52 -5.12 -8.95 -2.90
C VAL A 52 -5.51 -8.22 -4.18
N THR A 53 -5.98 -6.97 -4.09
CA THR A 53 -6.39 -6.18 -5.27
C THR A 53 -5.21 -5.86 -6.18
N GLY A 54 -4.03 -5.59 -5.62
CA GLY A 54 -2.80 -5.36 -6.38
C GLY A 54 -2.36 -6.62 -7.14
N LEU A 55 -2.47 -7.81 -6.53
CA LEU A 55 -2.19 -9.07 -7.22
C LEU A 55 -3.19 -9.34 -8.35
N ALA A 56 -4.48 -9.20 -8.06
CA ALA A 56 -5.54 -9.40 -9.04
C ALA A 56 -5.39 -8.44 -10.24
N HIS A 57 -5.09 -7.16 -9.96
CA HIS A 57 -4.78 -6.18 -11.00
C HIS A 57 -3.58 -6.64 -11.85
N GLY A 58 -2.47 -7.04 -11.23
CA GLY A 58 -1.28 -7.49 -11.96
C GLY A 58 -1.51 -8.72 -12.83
N ILE A 59 -2.31 -9.70 -12.36
CA ILE A 59 -2.67 -10.88 -13.14
C ILE A 59 -3.53 -10.49 -14.36
N LEU A 60 -4.49 -9.59 -14.17
CA LEU A 60 -5.40 -9.15 -15.24
C LEU A 60 -4.74 -8.21 -16.26
N ALA A 61 -3.80 -7.38 -15.82
CA ALA A 61 -3.07 -6.44 -16.68
C ALA A 61 -2.13 -7.16 -17.66
N GLY A 62 -1.73 -8.40 -17.36
CA GLY A 62 -0.87 -9.21 -18.23
C GLY A 62 0.57 -8.67 -18.30
N SER A 63 1.19 -8.77 -19.48
CA SER A 63 2.58 -8.39 -19.72
C SER A 63 2.68 -7.05 -20.44
N GLY A 64 3.38 -6.09 -19.84
CA GLY A 64 3.61 -4.76 -20.41
C GLY A 64 4.89 -4.13 -19.85
N PRO A 65 5.29 -2.95 -20.35
CA PRO A 65 6.55 -2.30 -19.98
C PRO A 65 6.65 -2.00 -18.48
N ALA A 66 5.52 -1.72 -17.81
CA ALA A 66 5.46 -1.48 -16.37
C ALA A 66 5.37 -2.75 -15.50
N MET A 67 5.37 -3.96 -16.09
CA MET A 67 5.17 -5.22 -15.36
C MET A 67 6.26 -5.45 -14.30
N MET A 68 7.52 -5.14 -14.61
CA MET A 68 8.64 -5.39 -13.69
C MET A 68 8.51 -4.55 -12.43
N THR A 69 8.22 -3.25 -12.57
CA THR A 69 8.07 -2.34 -11.43
C THR A 69 6.80 -2.63 -10.64
N GLY A 70 5.72 -3.07 -11.30
CA GLY A 70 4.51 -3.55 -10.62
C GLY A 70 4.77 -4.78 -9.75
N LYS A 71 5.50 -5.78 -10.26
CA LYS A 71 5.91 -6.97 -9.49
C LYS A 71 6.77 -6.60 -8.29
N LEU A 72 7.75 -5.72 -8.48
CA LEU A 72 8.62 -5.27 -7.39
C LEU A 72 7.84 -4.50 -6.30
N ALA A 73 6.93 -3.60 -6.70
CA ALA A 73 6.06 -2.88 -5.77
C ALA A 73 5.18 -3.85 -4.96
N TRP A 74 4.60 -4.84 -5.63
CA TRP A 74 3.78 -5.85 -4.97
C TRP A 74 4.61 -6.75 -4.02
N MET A 75 5.82 -7.16 -4.40
CA MET A 75 6.72 -7.92 -3.52
C MET A 75 7.12 -7.13 -2.28
N LEU A 76 7.42 -5.83 -2.41
CA LEU A 76 7.68 -4.98 -1.26
C LEU A 76 6.46 -4.84 -0.35
N LEU A 77 5.26 -4.69 -0.92
CA LEU A 77 4.02 -4.70 -0.16
C LEU A 77 3.79 -6.03 0.58
N LEU A 78 4.08 -7.15 -0.06
CA LEU A 78 4.02 -8.48 0.56
C LEU A 78 4.99 -8.56 1.74
N ILE A 79 6.25 -8.15 1.56
CA ILE A 79 7.27 -8.12 2.61
C ILE A 79 6.82 -7.21 3.77
N LEU A 80 6.30 -6.01 3.45
CA LEU A 80 5.77 -5.08 4.45
C LEU A 80 4.65 -5.72 5.28
N THR A 81 3.77 -6.47 4.62
CA THR A 81 2.65 -7.17 5.26
C THR A 81 3.14 -8.31 6.15
N LEU A 82 4.06 -9.16 5.66
CA LEU A 82 4.66 -10.25 6.43
C LEU A 82 5.48 -9.74 7.62
N LEU A 83 6.14 -8.59 7.48
CA LEU A 83 6.90 -7.95 8.57
C LEU A 83 5.99 -7.61 9.77
N THR A 84 4.69 -7.43 9.56
CA THR A 84 3.74 -7.21 10.66
C THR A 84 3.59 -8.44 11.56
N LEU A 85 3.74 -9.65 11.02
CA LEU A 85 3.63 -10.91 11.77
C LEU A 85 4.79 -11.10 12.74
N VAL A 86 5.99 -10.65 12.35
CA VAL A 86 7.21 -10.73 13.18
C VAL A 86 7.39 -9.53 14.13
N ARG A 87 6.40 -8.61 14.18
CA ARG A 87 6.42 -7.43 15.06
C ARG A 87 6.74 -7.78 16.51
N LYS A 88 6.18 -8.87 17.04
CA LYS A 88 6.38 -9.29 18.44
C LYS A 88 7.85 -9.62 18.78
N LYS A 89 8.66 -9.97 17.79
CA LYS A 89 10.07 -10.35 17.97
C LYS A 89 11.05 -9.17 17.84
N THR A 90 10.56 -7.99 17.46
CA THR A 90 11.40 -6.83 17.12
C THR A 90 11.06 -5.65 18.03
N GLY A 91 12.06 -4.95 18.56
CA GLY A 91 11.81 -3.77 19.41
C GLY A 91 10.93 -2.72 18.69
N GLN A 92 9.94 -2.16 19.39
CA GLN A 92 8.87 -1.33 18.81
C GLN A 92 9.41 -0.14 17.99
N ALA A 93 10.46 0.53 18.47
CA ALA A 93 11.08 1.65 17.75
C ALA A 93 11.77 1.22 16.46
N ARG A 94 12.52 0.10 16.49
CA ARG A 94 13.21 -0.46 15.32
C ARG A 94 12.20 -0.96 14.29
N TRP A 95 11.17 -1.70 14.73
CA TRP A 95 10.09 -2.16 13.86
C TRP A 95 9.40 -1.01 13.14
N ARG A 96 9.05 0.07 13.86
CA ARG A 96 8.40 1.25 13.28
C ARG A 96 9.28 1.90 12.20
N LYS A 97 10.58 2.06 12.45
CA LYS A 97 11.51 2.63 11.46
C LYS A 97 11.56 1.78 10.18
N ILE A 98 11.69 0.46 10.31
CA ILE A 98 11.74 -0.46 9.16
C ILE A 98 10.42 -0.45 8.40
N HIS A 99 9.28 -0.52 9.10
CA HIS A 99 7.96 -0.49 8.48
C HIS A 99 7.73 0.81 7.71
N ILE A 100 8.07 1.96 8.27
CA ILE A 100 7.95 3.26 7.57
C ILE A 100 8.89 3.32 6.36
N ALA A 101 10.15 2.89 6.49
CA ALA A 101 11.09 2.91 5.38
C ALA A 101 10.62 2.04 4.21
N LEU A 102 10.14 0.82 4.49
CA LEU A 102 9.56 -0.07 3.49
C LEU A 102 8.27 0.50 2.90
N ALA A 103 7.40 1.11 3.72
CA ALA A 103 6.17 1.74 3.24
C ALA A 103 6.47 2.89 2.26
N VAL A 104 7.46 3.74 2.57
CA VAL A 104 7.92 4.81 1.67
C VAL A 104 8.48 4.21 0.38
N ALA A 105 9.31 3.17 0.45
CA ALA A 105 9.84 2.50 -0.73
C ALA A 105 8.72 1.91 -1.61
N THR A 106 7.72 1.24 -1.00
CA THR A 106 6.53 0.73 -1.70
C THR A 106 5.77 1.87 -2.39
N CYS A 107 5.56 3.01 -1.72
CA CYS A 107 4.89 4.16 -2.32
C CYS A 107 5.66 4.74 -3.52
N VAL A 108 6.97 4.96 -3.37
CA VAL A 108 7.81 5.47 -4.46
C VAL A 108 7.76 4.52 -5.65
N LEU A 109 7.88 3.21 -5.41
CA LEU A 109 7.86 2.23 -6.48
C LEU A 109 6.49 2.10 -7.16
N THR A 110 5.40 2.24 -6.40
CA THR A 110 4.05 2.33 -6.97
C THR A 110 3.89 3.58 -7.84
N VAL A 111 4.41 4.73 -7.43
CA VAL A 111 4.39 5.96 -8.25
C VAL A 111 5.18 5.74 -9.55
N VAL A 112 6.38 5.16 -9.47
CA VAL A 112 7.18 4.81 -10.65
C VAL A 112 6.41 3.86 -11.57
N HIS A 113 5.77 2.83 -11.02
CA HIS A 113 4.95 1.89 -11.77
C HIS A 113 3.80 2.59 -12.51
N ILE A 114 3.07 3.50 -11.83
CA ILE A 114 1.98 4.27 -12.44
C ILE A 114 2.52 5.17 -13.56
N ILE A 115 3.62 5.89 -13.33
CA ILE A 115 4.23 6.76 -14.33
C ILE A 115 4.63 5.95 -15.56
N GLN A 116 5.31 4.80 -15.38
CA GLN A 116 5.68 3.93 -16.49
C GLN A 116 4.47 3.35 -17.22
N ALA A 117 3.41 2.97 -16.50
CA ALA A 117 2.20 2.43 -17.11
C ALA A 117 1.40 3.47 -17.92
N VAL A 118 1.59 4.77 -17.63
CA VAL A 118 0.93 5.87 -18.35
C VAL A 118 1.76 6.39 -19.51
N ILE A 119 3.09 6.40 -19.37
CA ILE A 119 4.01 7.00 -20.37
C ILE A 119 4.50 5.99 -21.41
N CYS A 120 4.67 4.71 -21.03
CA CYS A 120 5.28 3.68 -21.87
C CYS A 120 4.23 2.68 -22.39
#